data_AF-A0A2S8RWP7-F1
#
_entry.id   AF-A0A2S8RWP7-F1
#
_cell.length_a   1.000
_cell.length_b   1.000
_cell.length_c   1.000
_cell.angle_alpha   90.00
_cell.angle_beta   90.00
_cell.angle_gamma   90.00
#
_symmetry.space_group_name_H-M   'P 1'
#
loop_
_entity.id
_entity.type
_entity.pdbx_description
1 polymer ?
#
loop_
_entity_poly.entity_id
_entity_poly.type
_entity_poly.pdbx_seq_one_letter_code
_entity_poly.pdbx_strand_id
1 'polypeptide(L)'
;MAKIRRDEVASAALELLDVVGLDGLSTRRLAEKLGVESATLYWHFRDKSALLGEMASLVLSRHHTIGVPEDIADWPVWFADNARSFRRALLAHRDGALLHAGTTPSQDELKRILPKVAYLVRAGLSESDAQMALLAAGQFTVGCVLEEQARDVRLASAEPQGKAAGKGKTAQTADAGPAIDPIDPDVAFEFGLGLLVSGLGRR
;
A
#
# COMPACT_ATOMS: atom_id res chain seq x y z
N MET A 1 -2.51 -16.15 31.59
CA MET A 1 -2.56 -15.15 30.50
C MET A 1 -1.77 -15.70 29.32
N ALA A 2 -2.41 -15.90 28.17
CA ALA A 2 -1.71 -16.33 26.96
C ALA A 2 -0.73 -15.23 26.54
N LYS A 3 0.52 -15.60 26.26
CA LYS A 3 1.55 -14.66 25.80
C LYS A 3 1.25 -14.28 24.36
N ILE A 4 0.70 -13.09 24.15
CA ILE A 4 0.45 -12.55 22.81
C ILE A 4 1.79 -12.32 22.12
N ARG A 5 1.89 -12.67 20.83
CA ARG A 5 3.10 -12.46 20.02
C ARG A 5 3.00 -11.17 19.20
N ARG A 6 4.14 -10.58 18.81
CA ARG A 6 4.17 -9.29 18.07
C ARG A 6 3.42 -9.36 16.73
N ASP A 7 3.54 -10.48 16.03
CA ASP A 7 2.84 -10.77 14.77
C ASP A 7 1.31 -10.84 14.96
N GLU A 8 0.84 -11.40 16.07
CA GLU A 8 -0.58 -11.44 16.42
C GLU A 8 -1.13 -10.05 16.71
N VAL A 9 -0.38 -9.20 17.43
CA VAL A 9 -0.78 -7.80 17.66
C VAL A 9 -0.84 -7.03 16.35
N ALA A 10 0.17 -7.15 15.48
CA ALA A 10 0.20 -6.47 14.19
C ALA A 10 -0.94 -6.96 13.27
N SER A 11 -1.26 -8.26 13.30
CA SER A 11 -2.39 -8.82 12.55
C SER A 11 -3.72 -8.24 13.03
N ALA A 12 -3.96 -8.22 14.34
CA ALA A 12 -5.16 -7.61 14.90
C ALA A 12 -5.25 -6.10 14.64
N ALA A 13 -4.11 -5.42 14.56
CA ALA A 13 -4.04 -4.02 14.19
C ALA A 13 -4.40 -3.78 12.72
N LEU A 14 -4.01 -4.66 11.81
CA LEU A 14 -4.44 -4.62 10.40
C LEU A 14 -5.94 -4.89 10.26
N GLU A 15 -6.49 -5.86 10.99
CA GLU A 15 -7.95 -6.07 11.02
C GLU A 15 -8.69 -4.84 11.57
N LEU A 16 -8.12 -4.16 12.58
CA LEU A 16 -8.69 -2.92 13.10
C LEU A 16 -8.60 -1.80 12.06
N LEU A 17 -7.47 -1.69 11.34
CA LEU A 17 -7.25 -0.72 10.27
C LEU A 17 -8.35 -0.82 9.20
N ASP A 18 -8.69 -2.03 8.78
CA ASP A 18 -9.74 -2.24 7.76
C ASP A 18 -11.11 -1.71 8.21
N VAL A 19 -11.41 -1.77 9.51
CA VAL A 19 -12.68 -1.31 10.09
C VAL A 19 -12.69 0.21 10.28
N VAL A 20 -11.66 0.78 10.93
CA VAL A 20 -11.70 2.17 11.43
C VAL A 20 -10.83 3.14 10.64
N GLY A 21 -10.01 2.65 9.72
CA GLY A 21 -8.99 3.45 9.01
C GLY A 21 -7.84 3.88 9.92
N LEU A 22 -6.81 4.46 9.32
CA LEU A 22 -5.56 4.81 9.99
C LEU A 22 -5.74 5.88 11.07
N ASP A 23 -6.62 6.86 10.81
CA ASP A 23 -6.99 7.91 11.77
C ASP A 23 -7.74 7.36 12.98
N GLY A 24 -8.57 6.33 12.76
CA GLY A 24 -9.33 5.65 13.80
C GLY A 24 -8.50 4.69 14.65
N LEU A 25 -7.29 4.33 14.21
CA LEU A 25 -6.45 3.33 14.85
C LEU A 25 -5.70 3.92 16.06
N SER A 26 -5.89 3.30 17.23
CA SER A 26 -5.22 3.67 18.47
C SER A 26 -4.86 2.44 19.30
N THR A 27 -3.81 2.55 20.13
CA THR A 27 -3.40 1.47 21.05
C THR A 27 -4.51 1.10 22.03
N ARG A 28 -5.34 2.06 22.46
CA ARG A 28 -6.51 1.80 23.31
C ARG A 28 -7.53 0.89 22.62
N ARG A 29 -7.96 1.24 21.41
CA ARG A 29 -8.92 0.42 20.63
C ARG A 29 -8.34 -0.95 20.27
N LEU A 30 -7.05 -1.02 20.00
CA LEU A 30 -6.36 -2.29 19.76
C LEU A 30 -6.35 -3.18 21.01
N ALA A 31 -6.09 -2.61 22.19
CA ALA A 31 -6.11 -3.33 23.45
C ALA A 31 -7.52 -3.85 23.76
N GLU A 32 -8.54 -3.03 23.55
CA GLU A 32 -9.96 -3.42 23.64
C GLU A 32 -10.28 -4.59 22.70
N LYS A 33 -9.86 -4.52 21.42
CA LYS A 33 -10.06 -5.61 20.43
C LYS A 33 -9.36 -6.91 20.86
N LEU A 34 -8.17 -6.83 21.46
CA LEU A 34 -7.39 -7.98 21.90
C LEU A 34 -7.81 -8.50 23.29
N GLY A 35 -8.70 -7.81 24.00
CA GLY A 35 -9.10 -8.18 25.35
C GLY A 35 -7.97 -8.08 26.38
N VAL A 36 -7.02 -7.16 26.17
CA VAL A 36 -5.87 -6.94 27.07
C VAL A 36 -5.80 -5.50 27.55
N GLU A 37 -4.98 -5.25 28.58
CA GLU A 37 -4.70 -3.89 29.03
C GLU A 37 -3.79 -3.16 28.03
N SER A 38 -3.95 -1.84 27.89
CA SER A 38 -3.09 -1.04 27.01
C SER A 38 -1.61 -1.15 27.39
N ALA A 39 -1.30 -1.30 28.69
CA ALA A 39 0.05 -1.55 29.18
C ALA A 39 0.69 -2.80 28.56
N THR A 40 -0.09 -3.84 28.26
CA THR A 40 0.39 -5.06 27.59
C THR A 40 0.98 -4.76 26.21
N LEU A 41 0.37 -3.84 25.46
CA LEU A 41 0.85 -3.49 24.12
C LEU A 41 2.18 -2.74 24.13
N TYR A 42 2.45 -1.94 25.17
CA TYR A 42 3.71 -1.18 25.28
C TYR A 42 4.93 -2.09 25.48
N TRP A 43 4.73 -3.32 26.00
CA TRP A 43 5.80 -4.33 26.05
C TRP A 43 6.18 -4.85 24.65
N HIS A 44 5.26 -4.79 23.70
CA HIS A 44 5.52 -5.17 22.31
C HIS A 44 5.98 -3.98 21.48
N PHE A 45 5.38 -2.80 21.64
CA PHE A 45 5.65 -1.63 20.81
C PHE A 45 5.88 -0.41 21.68
N ARG A 46 7.07 0.18 21.56
CA ARG A 46 7.45 1.36 22.34
C ARG A 46 6.53 2.55 22.10
N ASP A 47 6.03 2.71 20.88
CA ASP A 47 5.14 3.78 20.45
C ASP A 47 4.25 3.33 19.27
N LYS A 48 3.32 4.21 18.85
CA LYS A 48 2.44 3.96 17.71
C LYS A 48 3.23 3.77 16.41
N SER A 49 4.32 4.52 16.21
CA SER A 49 5.14 4.43 15.00
C SER A 49 5.78 3.05 14.84
N ALA A 50 6.26 2.44 15.93
CA ALA A 50 6.80 1.09 15.92
C ALA A 50 5.73 0.03 15.56
N LEU A 51 4.48 0.22 16.01
CA LEU A 51 3.37 -0.63 15.61
C LEU A 51 3.04 -0.46 14.11
N LEU A 52 2.95 0.78 13.63
CA LEU A 52 2.67 1.06 12.22
C LEU A 52 3.76 0.49 11.29
N GLY A 53 5.04 0.62 11.67
CA GLY A 53 6.14 0.02 10.92
C GLY A 53 6.02 -1.51 10.82
N GLU A 54 5.64 -2.18 11.91
CA GLU A 54 5.43 -3.63 11.86
C GLU A 54 4.19 -4.05 11.10
N MET A 55 3.13 -3.26 11.14
CA MET A 55 1.96 -3.47 10.28
C MET A 55 2.37 -3.36 8.81
N ALA A 56 3.13 -2.34 8.42
CA ALA A 56 3.60 -2.16 7.04
C ALA A 56 4.49 -3.34 6.59
N SER A 57 5.47 -3.72 7.41
CA SER A 57 6.35 -4.86 7.17
C SER A 57 5.57 -6.17 7.01
N LEU A 58 4.55 -6.39 7.85
CA LEU A 58 3.69 -7.57 7.80
C LEU A 58 2.85 -7.62 6.50
N VAL A 59 2.29 -6.50 6.07
CA VAL A 59 1.56 -6.40 4.79
C VAL A 59 2.47 -6.78 3.62
N LEU A 60 3.67 -6.21 3.54
CA LEU A 60 4.62 -6.55 2.50
C LEU A 60 5.05 -8.02 2.58
N SER A 61 5.27 -8.56 3.78
CA SER A 61 5.63 -9.96 3.97
C SER A 61 4.56 -10.94 3.49
N ARG A 62 3.27 -10.57 3.57
CA ARG A 62 2.15 -11.43 3.18
C ARG A 62 1.82 -11.34 1.70
N HIS A 63 1.93 -10.15 1.12
CA HIS A 63 1.35 -9.85 -0.20
C HIS A 63 2.38 -9.43 -1.25
N HIS A 64 3.56 -8.96 -0.84
CA HIS A 64 4.66 -8.63 -1.75
C HIS A 64 5.63 -9.80 -1.92
N THR A 65 5.19 -10.82 -2.66
CA THR A 65 5.80 -12.15 -2.70
C THR A 65 6.67 -12.45 -3.92
N ILE A 66 6.85 -11.47 -4.82
CA ILE A 66 7.70 -11.66 -6.01
C ILE A 66 9.16 -11.78 -5.58
N GLY A 67 9.69 -12.99 -5.73
CA GLY A 67 11.10 -13.32 -5.53
C GLY A 67 11.97 -12.90 -6.72
N VAL A 68 13.28 -13.00 -6.54
CA VAL A 68 14.26 -12.73 -7.59
C VAL A 68 14.55 -14.01 -8.36
N PRO A 69 14.32 -14.08 -9.68
CA PRO A 69 14.65 -15.25 -10.48
C PRO A 69 16.16 -15.33 -10.73
N GLU A 70 16.65 -16.54 -11.04
CA GLU A 70 18.04 -16.75 -11.45
C GLU A 70 18.31 -16.15 -12.83
N ASP A 71 17.37 -16.34 -13.76
CA ASP A 71 17.45 -15.83 -15.14
C ASP A 71 17.13 -14.34 -15.22
N ILE A 72 17.92 -13.62 -16.02
CA ILE A 72 17.84 -12.18 -16.27
C ILE A 72 17.18 -11.84 -17.62
N ALA A 73 16.88 -12.84 -18.46
CA ALA A 73 16.37 -12.63 -19.82
C ALA A 73 15.12 -11.74 -19.86
N ASP A 74 14.21 -11.92 -18.90
CA ASP A 74 12.94 -11.21 -18.81
C ASP A 74 12.90 -10.22 -17.63
N TRP A 75 14.03 -9.58 -17.29
CA TRP A 75 14.08 -8.59 -16.22
C TRP A 75 13.02 -7.47 -16.33
N PRO A 76 12.60 -6.98 -17.53
CA PRO A 76 11.56 -5.95 -17.63
C PRO A 76 10.19 -6.47 -17.16
N VAL A 77 9.88 -7.74 -17.46
CA VAL A 77 8.64 -8.41 -17.02
C VAL A 77 8.67 -8.59 -15.51
N TRP A 78 9.79 -9.11 -14.99
CA TRP A 78 9.97 -9.27 -13.55
C TRP A 78 9.83 -7.94 -12.79
N PHE A 79 10.40 -6.85 -13.32
CA PHE A 79 10.31 -5.53 -12.71
C PHE A 79 8.86 -5.04 -12.63
N ALA A 80 8.09 -5.25 -13.70
CA ALA A 80 6.66 -4.95 -13.73
C ALA A 80 5.89 -5.80 -12.71
N ASP A 81 6.15 -7.10 -12.65
CA ASP A 81 5.47 -8.02 -11.72
C ASP A 81 5.80 -7.70 -10.26
N ASN A 82 7.04 -7.29 -9.97
CA ASN A 82 7.45 -6.79 -8.67
C ASN A 82 6.61 -5.56 -8.27
N ALA A 83 6.45 -4.58 -9.17
CA ALA A 83 5.62 -3.40 -8.91
C ALA A 83 4.13 -3.74 -8.74
N ARG A 84 3.57 -4.65 -9.57
CA ARG A 84 2.19 -5.14 -9.41
C ARG A 84 1.97 -5.85 -8.08
N SER A 85 2.93 -6.66 -7.65
CA SER A 85 2.87 -7.33 -6.36
C SER A 85 2.93 -6.36 -5.21
N PHE A 86 3.74 -5.31 -5.32
CA PHE A 86 3.78 -4.24 -4.34
C PHE A 86 2.44 -3.48 -4.30
N ARG A 87 1.86 -3.15 -5.46
CA ARG A 87 0.52 -2.54 -5.56
C ARG A 87 -0.55 -3.38 -4.87
N ARG A 88 -0.61 -4.69 -5.16
CA ARG A 88 -1.53 -5.63 -4.50
C ARG A 88 -1.36 -5.65 -2.99
N ALA A 89 -0.12 -5.54 -2.49
CA ALA A 89 0.14 -5.49 -1.06
C ALA A 89 -0.44 -4.22 -0.42
N LEU A 90 -0.25 -3.04 -1.04
CA LEU A 90 -0.81 -1.79 -0.53
C LEU A 90 -2.34 -1.74 -0.58
N LEU A 91 -2.95 -2.37 -1.60
CA LEU A 91 -4.40 -2.48 -1.74
C LEU A 91 -5.04 -3.56 -0.85
N ALA A 92 -4.24 -4.45 -0.23
CA ALA A 92 -4.76 -5.53 0.58
C ALA A 92 -5.49 -5.05 1.85
N HIS A 93 -5.21 -3.83 2.30
CA HIS A 93 -5.81 -3.23 3.48
C HIS A 93 -6.23 -1.79 3.21
N ARG A 94 -7.28 -1.35 3.90
CA ARG A 94 -7.69 0.06 3.93
C ARG A 94 -6.52 0.92 4.40
N ASP A 95 -6.32 2.07 3.74
CA ASP A 95 -5.21 3.00 4.03
C ASP A 95 -3.82 2.35 3.94
N GLY A 96 -3.67 1.20 3.26
CA GLY A 96 -2.40 0.47 3.17
C GLY A 96 -1.27 1.27 2.52
N ALA A 97 -1.58 2.13 1.54
CA ALA A 97 -0.59 3.04 0.98
C ALA A 97 -0.19 4.17 1.96
N LEU A 98 -1.14 4.70 2.73
CA LEU A 98 -0.86 5.67 3.80
C LEU A 98 -0.03 5.05 4.93
N LEU A 99 -0.32 3.80 5.29
CA LEU A 99 0.44 3.03 6.28
C LEU A 99 1.89 2.84 5.85
N HIS A 100 2.12 2.62 4.55
CA HIS A 100 3.46 2.45 3.99
C HIS A 100 4.19 3.80 3.78
N ALA A 101 3.46 4.87 3.44
CA ALA A 101 4.04 6.17 3.14
C ALA A 101 4.86 6.73 4.31
N GLY A 102 6.09 7.17 4.02
CA GLY A 102 7.00 7.72 5.05
C GLY A 102 7.72 6.68 5.91
N THR A 103 7.55 5.39 5.64
CA THR A 103 8.38 4.35 6.26
C THR A 103 9.78 4.33 5.67
N THR A 104 10.77 3.98 6.51
CA THR A 104 12.13 3.68 6.08
C THR A 104 12.32 2.16 6.15
N PRO A 105 12.84 1.51 5.10
CA PRO A 105 13.09 0.07 5.14
C PRO A 105 13.96 -0.31 6.34
N SER A 106 13.47 -1.27 7.12
CA SER A 106 14.23 -1.93 8.18
C SER A 106 15.39 -2.76 7.61
N GLN A 107 16.30 -3.19 8.48
CA GLN A 107 17.40 -4.08 8.09
C GLN A 107 16.91 -5.40 7.47
N ASP A 108 15.77 -5.92 7.93
CA ASP A 108 15.19 -7.14 7.38
C ASP A 108 14.52 -6.91 6.02
N GLU A 109 13.94 -5.74 5.79
CA GLU A 109 13.44 -5.35 4.47
C GLU A 109 14.57 -5.09 3.48
N LEU A 110 15.69 -4.53 3.92
CA LEU A 110 16.89 -4.39 3.08
C LEU A 110 17.39 -5.75 2.57
N LYS A 111 17.29 -6.83 3.37
CA LYS A 111 17.60 -8.20 2.90
C LYS A 111 16.68 -8.67 1.76
N ARG A 112 15.50 -8.07 1.60
CA ARG A 112 14.57 -8.35 0.49
C ARG A 112 14.77 -7.41 -0.70
N ILE A 113 15.27 -6.19 -0.47
CA ILE A 113 15.50 -5.17 -1.50
C ILE A 113 16.86 -5.36 -2.18
N LEU A 114 17.93 -5.62 -1.43
CA LEU A 114 19.29 -5.72 -1.99
C LEU A 114 19.43 -6.81 -3.07
N PRO A 115 18.81 -8.01 -2.95
CA PRO A 115 18.81 -8.99 -4.04
C PRO A 115 18.14 -8.48 -5.33
N LYS A 116 17.14 -7.60 -5.22
CA LYS A 116 16.44 -6.98 -6.36
C LYS A 116 17.34 -5.98 -7.08
N VAL A 117 18.10 -5.20 -6.32
CA VAL A 117 19.13 -4.31 -6.87
C VAL A 117 20.18 -5.14 -7.61
N ALA A 118 20.73 -6.18 -6.97
CA ALA A 118 21.73 -7.06 -7.56
C ALA A 118 21.23 -7.75 -8.84
N TYR A 119 19.96 -8.13 -8.88
CA TYR A 119 19.32 -8.70 -10.06
C TYR A 119 19.32 -7.74 -11.26
N LEU A 120 18.88 -6.51 -11.05
CA LEU A 120 18.87 -5.48 -12.09
C LEU A 120 20.30 -5.12 -12.56
N VAL A 121 21.27 -5.14 -11.64
CA VAL A 121 22.68 -4.95 -12.00
C VAL A 121 23.19 -6.08 -12.89
N ARG A 122 22.87 -7.34 -12.57
CA ARG A 122 23.20 -8.49 -13.43
C ARG A 122 22.52 -8.40 -14.80
N ALA A 123 21.34 -7.78 -14.86
CA ALA A 123 20.60 -7.54 -16.09
C ALA A 123 21.18 -6.38 -16.94
N GLY A 124 22.21 -5.68 -16.46
CA GLY A 124 22.96 -4.67 -17.21
C GLY A 124 22.80 -3.24 -16.73
N LEU A 125 21.95 -2.97 -15.74
CA LEU A 125 21.80 -1.62 -15.18
C LEU A 125 23.00 -1.26 -14.28
N SER A 126 23.30 0.04 -14.18
CA SER A 126 24.20 0.51 -13.11
C SER A 126 23.54 0.31 -11.74
N GLU A 127 24.34 0.17 -10.68
CA GLU A 127 23.80 0.04 -9.32
C GLU A 127 22.94 1.25 -8.93
N SER A 128 23.35 2.46 -9.35
CA SER A 128 22.58 3.68 -9.11
C SER A 128 21.25 3.67 -9.86
N ASP A 129 21.23 3.28 -11.14
CA ASP A 129 19.99 3.17 -11.92
C ASP A 129 19.07 2.08 -11.35
N ALA A 130 19.62 0.94 -10.89
CA ALA A 130 18.83 -0.13 -10.27
C ALA A 130 18.14 0.33 -8.98
N GLN A 131 18.85 1.05 -8.10
CA GLN A 131 18.27 1.63 -6.89
C GLN A 131 17.21 2.69 -7.23
N MET A 132 17.52 3.60 -8.16
CA MET A 132 16.59 4.64 -8.60
C MET A 132 15.34 4.05 -9.28
N ALA A 133 15.48 2.97 -10.05
CA ALA A 133 14.39 2.27 -10.69
C ALA A 133 13.41 1.70 -9.66
N LEU A 134 13.91 0.96 -8.67
CA LEU A 134 13.08 0.41 -7.61
C LEU A 134 12.41 1.50 -6.77
N LEU A 135 13.14 2.57 -6.44
CA LEU A 135 12.59 3.71 -5.70
C LEU A 135 11.48 4.41 -6.50
N ALA A 136 11.72 4.70 -7.78
CA ALA A 136 10.76 5.36 -8.65
C ALA A 136 9.50 4.52 -8.85
N ALA A 137 9.64 3.22 -9.12
CA ALA A 137 8.48 2.32 -9.23
C ALA A 137 7.71 2.21 -7.92
N GLY A 138 8.40 2.17 -6.77
CA GLY A 138 7.79 2.19 -5.45
C GLY A 138 6.97 3.46 -5.21
N GLN A 139 7.56 4.64 -5.41
CA GLN A 139 6.89 5.93 -5.23
C GLN A 139 5.71 6.12 -6.18
N PHE A 140 5.87 5.74 -7.45
CA PHE A 140 4.79 5.71 -8.43
C PHE A 140 3.63 4.84 -7.95
N THR A 141 3.94 3.61 -7.51
CA THR A 141 2.92 2.66 -7.03
C THR A 141 2.19 3.19 -5.80
N VAL A 142 2.92 3.75 -4.82
CA VAL A 142 2.31 4.37 -3.63
C VAL A 142 1.37 5.51 -4.04
N GLY A 143 1.80 6.39 -4.95
CA GLY A 143 0.97 7.49 -5.45
C GLY A 143 -0.33 7.01 -6.11
N CYS A 144 -0.25 6.00 -6.98
CA CYS A 144 -1.42 5.41 -7.61
C CYS A 144 -2.41 4.85 -6.58
N VAL A 145 -1.92 4.09 -5.60
CA VAL A 145 -2.78 3.46 -4.58
C VAL A 145 -3.36 4.50 -3.62
N LEU A 146 -2.62 5.56 -3.29
CA LEU A 146 -3.15 6.67 -2.48
C LEU A 146 -4.36 7.34 -3.16
N GLU A 147 -4.25 7.65 -4.45
CA GLU A 147 -5.34 8.27 -5.22
C GLU A 147 -6.55 7.34 -5.37
N GLU A 148 -6.30 6.04 -5.57
CA GLU A 148 -7.34 5.02 -5.65
C GLU A 148 -8.10 4.86 -4.33
N GLN A 149 -7.38 4.66 -3.22
CA GLN A 149 -7.99 4.51 -1.90
C GLN A 149 -8.74 5.79 -1.47
N ALA A 150 -8.18 6.98 -1.76
CA ALA A 150 -8.84 8.25 -1.47
C ALA A 150 -10.13 8.45 -2.30
N ARG A 151 -10.14 7.97 -3.54
CA ARG A 151 -11.34 7.97 -4.39
C ARG A 151 -12.41 7.05 -3.82
N ASP A 152 -12.05 5.83 -3.43
CA ASP A 152 -13.00 4.86 -2.87
C ASP A 152 -13.65 5.37 -1.59
N VAL A 153 -12.88 5.99 -0.69
CA VAL A 153 -13.41 6.63 0.53
C VAL A 153 -14.41 7.74 0.17
N ARG A 154 -14.10 8.55 -0.84
CA ARG A 154 -14.98 9.64 -1.29
C ARG A 154 -16.28 9.12 -1.90
N LEU A 155 -16.21 8.06 -2.71
CA LEU A 155 -17.37 7.42 -3.33
C LEU A 155 -18.26 6.75 -2.27
N ALA A 156 -17.67 5.99 -1.34
CA ALA A 156 -18.40 5.38 -0.23
C ALA A 156 -19.09 6.41 0.68
N SER A 157 -18.52 7.62 0.81
CA SER A 157 -19.13 8.72 1.56
C SER A 157 -20.24 9.46 0.79
N ALA A 158 -20.25 9.36 -0.54
CA ALA A 158 -21.23 10.02 -1.41
C ALA A 158 -22.48 9.17 -1.68
N GLU A 159 -22.44 7.86 -1.39
CA GLU A 159 -23.64 7.02 -1.45
C GLU A 159 -24.71 7.51 -0.46
N PRO A 160 -25.94 7.84 -0.91
CA PRO A 160 -26.96 8.33 -0.02
C PRO A 160 -27.38 7.24 0.97
N GLN A 161 -27.06 7.44 2.25
CA GLN A 161 -27.66 6.68 3.33
C GLN A 161 -29.18 6.92 3.34
N GLY A 162 -29.92 5.99 2.73
CA GLY A 162 -31.38 5.88 2.89
C GLY A 162 -32.20 6.29 1.66
N LYS A 163 -32.85 5.29 1.06
CA LYS A 163 -34.16 5.46 0.44
C LYS A 163 -35.17 5.87 1.52
N ALA A 164 -35.24 7.16 1.85
CA ALA A 164 -36.36 7.76 2.54
C ALA A 164 -37.12 8.65 1.55
N ALA A 165 -38.36 8.25 1.27
CA ALA A 165 -39.25 8.93 0.35
C ALA A 165 -39.46 10.40 0.74
N GLY A 166 -39.18 11.30 -0.20
CA GLY A 166 -39.51 12.72 -0.10
C GLY A 166 -39.57 13.34 -1.48
N LYS A 167 -40.77 13.40 -2.07
CA LYS A 167 -41.02 14.18 -3.28
C LYS A 167 -40.82 15.67 -2.93
N GLY A 168 -39.66 16.22 -3.26
CA GLY A 168 -39.36 17.64 -3.16
C GLY A 168 -38.59 18.09 -4.41
N LYS A 169 -39.24 18.89 -5.24
CA LYS A 169 -38.72 19.47 -6.49
C LYS A 169 -37.94 20.74 -6.16
N THR A 170 -36.65 20.82 -6.50
CA THR A 170 -35.88 22.03 -6.90
C THR A 170 -34.45 21.59 -7.25
N ALA A 171 -34.05 21.59 -8.52
CA ALA A 171 -33.46 22.70 -9.27
C ALA A 171 -32.03 23.05 -8.84
N GLN A 172 -31.05 22.45 -9.55
CA GLN A 172 -29.93 23.14 -10.22
C GLN A 172 -28.97 22.09 -10.78
N THR A 173 -29.09 21.82 -12.08
CA THR A 173 -27.98 21.26 -12.85
C THR A 173 -26.92 22.37 -12.94
N ALA A 174 -26.02 22.38 -11.96
CA ALA A 174 -24.79 23.15 -12.07
C ALA A 174 -24.07 22.67 -13.34
N ASP A 175 -23.66 23.63 -14.14
CA ASP A 175 -22.88 23.53 -15.36
C ASP A 175 -21.69 22.56 -15.15
N ALA A 176 -21.89 21.30 -15.53
CA ALA A 176 -20.81 20.33 -15.61
C ALA A 176 -20.11 20.59 -16.94
N GLY A 177 -19.04 21.39 -16.91
CA GLY A 177 -18.07 21.45 -17.99
C GLY A 177 -17.63 20.04 -18.43
N PRO A 178 -16.93 19.88 -19.57
CA PRO A 178 -16.63 18.56 -20.13
C PRO A 178 -16.03 17.65 -19.06
N ALA A 179 -16.81 16.67 -18.62
CA ALA A 179 -16.39 15.70 -17.64
C ALA A 179 -15.39 14.78 -18.34
N ILE A 180 -14.15 14.80 -17.88
CA ILE A 180 -13.20 13.76 -18.26
C ILE A 180 -13.73 12.47 -17.64
N ASP A 181 -14.05 11.48 -18.47
CA ASP A 181 -14.48 10.18 -17.98
C ASP A 181 -13.42 9.63 -17.02
N PRO A 182 -13.83 9.14 -15.83
CA PRO A 182 -12.88 8.63 -14.86
C PRO A 182 -12.11 7.44 -15.46
N ILE A 183 -10.79 7.56 -15.48
CA ILE A 183 -9.91 6.48 -15.93
C ILE A 183 -9.85 5.42 -14.81
N ASP A 184 -10.00 4.17 -15.24
CA ASP A 184 -9.85 3.00 -14.38
C ASP A 184 -8.44 2.97 -13.74
N PRO A 185 -8.33 2.82 -12.40
CA PRO A 185 -7.04 2.82 -11.71
C PRO A 185 -6.05 1.77 -12.20
N ASP A 186 -6.52 0.56 -12.55
CA ASP A 186 -5.66 -0.51 -13.04
C ASP A 186 -5.09 -0.13 -14.41
N VAL A 187 -5.93 0.41 -15.30
CA VAL A 187 -5.49 0.87 -16.64
C VAL A 187 -4.46 1.99 -16.53
N ALA A 188 -4.69 2.98 -15.66
CA ALA A 188 -3.76 4.08 -15.44
C ALA A 188 -2.43 3.59 -14.85
N PHE A 189 -2.48 2.66 -13.89
CA PHE A 189 -1.29 2.06 -13.28
C PHE A 189 -0.46 1.29 -14.31
N GLU A 190 -1.08 0.40 -15.09
CA GLU A 190 -0.38 -0.40 -16.09
C GLU A 190 0.24 0.47 -17.19
N PHE A 191 -0.44 1.55 -17.61
CA PHE A 191 0.12 2.51 -18.56
C PHE A 191 1.39 3.18 -17.99
N GLY A 192 1.32 3.73 -16.78
CA GLY A 192 2.48 4.38 -16.16
C GLY A 192 3.64 3.41 -15.87
N LEU A 193 3.32 2.19 -15.43
CA LEU A 193 4.31 1.13 -15.23
C LEU A 193 5.00 0.75 -16.55
N GLY A 194 4.23 0.64 -17.64
CA GLY A 194 4.77 0.42 -18.98
C GLY A 194 5.74 1.52 -19.43
N LEU A 195 5.45 2.79 -19.11
CA LEU A 195 6.36 3.90 -19.37
C LEU A 195 7.67 3.79 -18.59
N LEU A 196 7.61 3.43 -17.30
CA LEU A 196 8.80 3.23 -16.46
C LEU A 196 9.68 2.10 -17.01
N VAL A 197 9.09 0.95 -17.32
CA VAL A 197 9.79 -0.22 -17.87
C VAL A 197 10.44 0.13 -19.22
N SER A 198 9.69 0.76 -20.12
CA SER A 198 10.18 1.17 -21.44
C SER A 198 11.27 2.26 -21.38
N GLY A 199 11.27 3.08 -20.32
CA GLY A 199 12.29 4.07 -20.05
C GLY A 199 13.60 3.45 -19.57
N LEU A 200 13.50 2.45 -18.68
CA LEU A 200 14.65 1.71 -18.16
C LEU A 200 15.33 0.86 -19.24
N GLY A 201 14.57 0.22 -20.14
CA GLY A 201 15.14 -0.57 -21.24
C GLY A 201 15.90 0.24 -22.30
N ARG A 202 15.92 1.58 -22.18
CA ARG A 202 16.68 2.49 -23.05
C ARG A 202 17.93 3.08 -22.38
N ARG A 203 18.18 2.76 -21.11
CA ARG A 203 19.37 3.18 -20.37
C ARG A 203 20.51 2.20 -20.52
#